data_AF-A0AAE2YIU7-F1
#
_entry.id   AF-A0AAE2YIU7-F1
#
_cell.length_a   1.000
_cell.length_b   1.000
_cell.length_c   1.000
_cell.angle_alpha   90.00
_cell.angle_beta   90.00
_cell.angle_gamma   90.00
#
_symmetry.space_group_name_H-M   'P 1'
#
loop_
_entity.id
_entity.type
_entity.pdbx_description
1 polymer ?
#
loop_
_entity_poly.entity_id
_entity_poly.type
_entity_poly.pdbx_seq_one_letter_code
_entity_poly.pdbx_strand_id
1 'polypeptide(L)'
;MATRAVRVLKLTCPDCGRGVEFVLDASTLTAALSSPTGLVGVADYHGDHVFIVYVDAEGRDRGVRVFRTLQRGETVRVNPAYLNYMSHIAGFRLSTGGGVIECYRRSMGTALKVYEENSELELELTNFDLAKSAVEWARGYLKGLAKAPTVDLSAMLLSALLLDSSIGTQPSPFMARLFELAFKSRRLVIRVDAGALALFREYVNRLPWISPRTVDWAAGLDGWRLVDAVLAQDPVTMRERFSGILALERRGIVRFEEVAG
;
A
#
# COMPACT_ATOMS: atom_id res chain seq x y z
N MET A 1 -4.28 -34.33 17.48
CA MET A 1 -4.06 -33.00 16.89
C MET A 1 -3.47 -33.20 15.50
N ALA A 2 -4.27 -33.04 14.44
CA ALA A 2 -3.79 -33.21 13.09
C ALA A 2 -2.85 -32.06 12.71
N THR A 3 -1.64 -32.42 12.28
CA THR A 3 -0.63 -31.53 11.72
C THR A 3 -1.25 -30.74 10.57
N ARG A 4 -1.41 -29.42 10.73
CA ARG A 4 -1.93 -28.52 9.69
C ARG A 4 -1.05 -28.67 8.45
N ALA A 5 -1.63 -29.15 7.34
CA ALA A 5 -0.93 -29.26 6.07
C ALA A 5 -0.54 -27.86 5.60
N VAL A 6 0.75 -27.55 5.72
CA VAL A 6 1.37 -26.40 5.10
C VAL A 6 1.88 -26.88 3.75
N ARG A 7 1.38 -26.28 2.67
CA ARG A 7 1.84 -26.57 1.31
C ARG A 7 2.58 -25.37 0.76
N VAL A 8 3.72 -25.60 0.11
CA VAL A 8 4.52 -24.53 -0.50
C VAL A 8 4.44 -24.66 -2.01
N LEU A 9 3.99 -23.61 -2.69
CA LEU A 9 4.04 -23.49 -4.15
C LEU A 9 5.20 -22.59 -4.53
N LYS A 10 6.05 -23.05 -5.46
CA LYS A 10 7.12 -22.24 -6.04
C LYS A 10 6.72 -21.89 -7.47
N LEU A 11 6.51 -20.61 -7.74
CA LEU A 11 6.01 -20.12 -9.01
C LEU A 11 6.84 -18.93 -9.47
N THR A 12 6.85 -18.70 -10.78
CA THR A 12 7.55 -17.55 -11.38
C THR A 12 6.50 -16.59 -11.91
N CYS A 13 6.62 -15.31 -11.56
CA CYS A 13 5.72 -14.30 -12.11
C CYS A 13 5.95 -14.16 -13.62
N PRO A 14 4.89 -14.27 -14.45
CA PRO A 14 5.03 -14.18 -15.90
C PRO A 14 5.36 -12.76 -16.39
N ASP A 15 5.17 -11.72 -15.58
CA ASP A 15 5.41 -10.31 -15.98
C ASP A 15 6.88 -9.89 -15.74
N CYS A 16 7.43 -10.13 -14.54
CA CYS A 16 8.80 -9.72 -14.20
C CYS A 16 9.81 -10.85 -14.01
N GLY A 17 9.39 -12.12 -14.13
CA GLY A 17 10.29 -13.28 -13.99
C GLY A 17 10.76 -13.57 -12.56
N ARG A 18 10.27 -12.84 -11.55
CA ARG A 18 10.63 -13.07 -10.14
C ARG A 18 10.05 -14.41 -9.66
N GLY A 19 10.91 -15.26 -9.09
CA GLY A 19 10.51 -16.48 -8.39
C GLY A 19 9.94 -16.17 -7.00
N VAL A 20 8.80 -16.76 -6.68
CA VAL A 20 8.06 -16.51 -5.43
C VAL A 20 7.67 -17.85 -4.80
N GLU A 21 7.73 -17.89 -3.48
CA GLU A 21 7.20 -19.00 -2.69
C GLU A 21 5.90 -18.58 -1.99
N PHE A 22 4.81 -19.28 -2.31
CA PHE A 22 3.52 -19.11 -1.65
C PHE A 22 3.34 -20.20 -0.61
N VAL A 23 3.20 -19.78 0.65
CA VAL A 23 2.91 -20.69 1.76
C VAL A 23 1.39 -20.74 1.96
N LEU A 24 0.81 -21.88 1.62
CA LEU A 24 -0.61 -22.17 1.79
C LEU A 24 -0.82 -22.82 3.15
N ASP A 25 -1.52 -22.11 4.02
CA ASP A 25 -1.91 -22.62 5.33
C ASP A 25 -3.35 -23.16 5.33
N ALA A 26 -3.76 -23.77 6.44
CA ALA A 26 -5.11 -24.31 6.58
C ALA A 26 -6.21 -23.24 6.41
N SER A 27 -5.92 -21.98 6.75
CA SER A 27 -6.88 -20.89 6.60
C SER A 27 -7.10 -20.52 5.13
N THR A 28 -6.04 -20.56 4.32
CA THR A 28 -6.09 -20.37 2.86
C THR A 28 -6.94 -21.47 2.21
N LEU A 29 -6.75 -22.73 2.60
CA LEU A 29 -7.55 -23.85 2.06
C LEU A 29 -9.02 -23.77 2.47
N THR A 30 -9.29 -23.33 3.71
CA THR A 30 -10.65 -23.10 4.20
C THR A 30 -11.33 -21.95 3.46
N ALA A 31 -10.58 -20.90 3.12
CA ALA A 31 -11.09 -19.79 2.31
C ALA A 31 -11.45 -20.26 0.89
N ALA A 32 -10.62 -21.13 0.27
CA ALA A 32 -10.94 -21.74 -1.03
C ALA A 32 -12.21 -22.62 -0.96
N LEU A 33 -12.32 -23.46 0.06
CA LEU A 33 -13.52 -24.29 0.31
C LEU A 33 -14.80 -23.46 0.47
N SER A 34 -14.68 -22.30 1.11
CA SER A 34 -15.82 -21.42 1.42
C SER A 34 -16.15 -20.45 0.29
N SER A 35 -15.31 -20.40 -0.76
CA SER A 35 -15.49 -19.53 -1.92
C SER A 35 -16.56 -20.11 -2.85
N PRO A 36 -17.48 -19.29 -3.40
CA PRO A 36 -18.48 -19.75 -4.37
C PRO A 36 -17.88 -20.43 -5.62
N THR A 37 -16.63 -20.10 -5.95
CA THR A 37 -15.89 -20.66 -7.08
C THR A 37 -15.03 -21.87 -6.71
N GLY A 38 -14.92 -22.21 -5.41
CA GLY A 38 -13.99 -23.20 -4.90
C GLY A 38 -12.52 -22.75 -4.94
N LEU A 39 -12.25 -21.47 -5.23
CA LEU A 39 -10.91 -20.91 -5.40
C LEU A 39 -10.66 -19.74 -4.46
N VAL A 40 -9.41 -19.60 -4.03
CA VAL A 40 -8.88 -18.41 -3.35
C VAL A 40 -7.70 -17.85 -4.13
N GLY A 41 -7.62 -16.51 -4.25
CA GLY A 41 -6.45 -15.83 -4.80
C GLY A 41 -5.42 -15.55 -3.71
N VAL A 42 -4.20 -16.07 -3.88
CA VAL A 42 -3.05 -15.74 -3.03
C VAL A 42 -2.12 -14.82 -3.81
N ALA A 43 -1.82 -13.65 -3.26
CA ALA A 43 -1.17 -12.56 -3.97
C ALA A 43 0.24 -12.26 -3.43
N ASP A 44 1.21 -12.03 -4.32
CA ASP A 44 2.55 -11.52 -3.99
C ASP A 44 2.78 -10.16 -4.64
N TYR A 45 3.31 -9.22 -3.86
CA TYR A 45 3.51 -7.84 -4.29
C TYR A 45 4.89 -7.64 -4.91
N HIS A 46 4.90 -7.21 -6.17
CA HIS A 46 6.12 -7.05 -6.94
C HIS A 46 6.52 -5.58 -7.14
N GLY A 47 5.87 -4.65 -6.44
CA GLY A 47 6.09 -3.21 -6.63
C GLY A 47 5.08 -2.63 -7.61
N ASP A 48 5.24 -2.93 -8.90
CA ASP A 48 4.43 -2.32 -9.95
C ASP A 48 3.23 -3.15 -10.42
N HIS A 49 3.16 -4.41 -9.99
CA HIS A 49 2.04 -5.33 -10.22
C HIS A 49 1.86 -6.29 -9.05
N VAL A 50 0.76 -7.02 -9.06
CA VAL A 50 0.50 -8.09 -8.09
C VAL A 50 0.32 -9.41 -8.81
N PHE A 51 1.16 -10.38 -8.42
CA PHE A 51 1.12 -11.73 -8.92
C PHE A 51 0.16 -12.56 -8.08
N ILE A 52 -0.98 -12.95 -8.66
CA ILE A 52 -2.02 -13.72 -7.97
C ILE A 52 -2.03 -15.15 -8.50
N VAL A 53 -2.00 -16.10 -7.57
CA VAL A 53 -2.14 -17.53 -7.82
C VAL A 53 -3.49 -17.96 -7.31
N TYR A 54 -4.32 -18.54 -8.17
CA TYR A 54 -5.59 -19.13 -7.75
C TYR A 54 -5.38 -20.56 -7.30
N VAL A 55 -5.83 -20.84 -6.08
CA VAL A 55 -5.60 -22.10 -5.39
C VAL A 55 -6.94 -22.72 -5.03
N ASP A 56 -7.10 -24.03 -5.25
CA ASP A 56 -8.28 -24.78 -4.83
C ASP A 56 -8.22 -25.26 -3.37
N ALA A 57 -9.30 -25.87 -2.90
CA ALA A 57 -9.41 -26.49 -1.58
C ALA A 57 -8.32 -27.54 -1.28
N GLU A 58 -7.79 -28.20 -2.31
CA GLU A 58 -6.73 -29.20 -2.23
C GLU A 58 -5.32 -28.59 -2.29
N GLY A 59 -5.21 -27.25 -2.38
CA GLY A 59 -3.94 -26.53 -2.42
C GLY A 59 -3.20 -26.65 -3.76
N ARG A 60 -3.91 -26.98 -4.85
CA ARG A 60 -3.35 -27.03 -6.22
C ARG A 60 -3.53 -25.68 -6.89
N ASP A 61 -2.56 -25.28 -7.70
CA ASP A 61 -2.70 -24.12 -8.55
C ASP A 61 -3.69 -24.44 -9.68
N ARG A 62 -4.63 -23.51 -9.93
CA ARG A 62 -5.63 -23.59 -11.00
C ARG A 62 -5.47 -22.51 -12.05
N GLY A 63 -4.46 -21.68 -11.88
CA GLY A 63 -4.10 -20.62 -12.80
C GLY A 63 -3.37 -19.50 -12.08
N VAL A 64 -2.62 -18.74 -12.86
CA VAL A 64 -1.96 -17.53 -12.40
C VAL A 64 -2.51 -16.33 -13.17
N ARG A 65 -2.63 -15.20 -12.49
CA ARG A 65 -2.97 -13.92 -13.10
C ARG A 65 -2.12 -12.83 -12.51
N VAL A 66 -1.77 -11.87 -13.33
CA VAL A 66 -1.15 -10.63 -12.88
C VAL A 66 -2.25 -9.59 -12.89
N PHE A 67 -2.67 -9.15 -11.71
CA PHE A 67 -3.70 -8.14 -11.59
C PHE A 67 -3.07 -6.76 -11.38
N ARG A 68 -3.73 -5.78 -11.99
CA ARG A 68 -3.56 -4.38 -11.65
C ARG A 68 -4.68 -3.92 -10.71
N THR A 69 -5.94 -4.34 -10.87
CA THR A 69 -7.08 -3.86 -10.07
C THR A 69 -7.84 -4.97 -9.33
N LEU A 70 -8.40 -4.65 -8.16
CA LEU A 70 -9.27 -5.52 -7.36
C LEU A 70 -10.68 -5.59 -7.99
N GLN A 71 -11.26 -6.78 -8.18
CA GLN A 71 -12.64 -6.89 -8.66
C GLN A 71 -13.65 -6.94 -7.50
N ARG A 72 -14.89 -6.50 -7.77
CA ARG A 72 -15.97 -6.54 -6.78
C ARG A 72 -16.29 -7.99 -6.39
N GLY A 73 -16.42 -8.25 -5.10
CA GLY A 73 -16.69 -9.59 -4.55
C GLY A 73 -15.44 -10.45 -4.37
N GLU A 74 -14.25 -9.98 -4.76
CA GLU A 74 -13.01 -10.70 -4.52
C GLU A 74 -12.45 -10.44 -3.13
N THR A 75 -11.99 -11.51 -2.49
CA THR A 75 -11.10 -11.43 -1.33
C THR A 75 -9.70 -11.79 -1.81
N VAL A 76 -8.77 -10.84 -1.72
CA VAL A 76 -7.37 -11.03 -2.04
C VAL A 76 -6.58 -11.16 -0.76
N ARG A 77 -5.93 -12.32 -0.59
CA ARG A 77 -5.04 -12.57 0.53
C ARG A 77 -3.59 -12.36 0.11
N VAL A 78 -2.96 -11.34 0.67
CA VAL A 78 -1.55 -11.00 0.42
C VAL A 78 -0.66 -11.96 1.20
N ASN A 79 0.42 -12.42 0.55
CA ASN A 79 1.45 -13.27 1.15
C ASN A 79 1.91 -12.68 2.49
N PRO A 80 1.85 -13.42 3.62
CA PRO A 80 2.26 -12.90 4.93
C PRO A 80 3.72 -12.46 5.00
N ALA A 81 4.58 -12.87 4.05
CA ALA A 81 5.94 -12.35 3.90
C ALA A 81 5.98 -10.83 3.70
N TYR A 82 4.89 -10.24 3.18
CA TYR A 82 4.73 -8.79 3.03
C TYR A 82 4.82 -8.04 4.36
N LEU A 83 4.36 -8.65 5.45
CA LEU A 83 4.42 -8.05 6.79
C LEU A 83 5.86 -7.91 7.31
N ASN A 84 6.85 -8.56 6.68
CA ASN A 84 8.25 -8.38 7.04
C ASN A 84 8.78 -6.98 6.67
N TYR A 85 8.07 -6.24 5.82
CA TYR A 85 8.36 -4.84 5.52
C TYR A 85 7.65 -3.87 6.48
N MET A 86 6.85 -4.35 7.43
CA MET A 86 6.06 -3.53 8.35
C MET A 86 6.66 -3.56 9.77
N SER A 87 6.64 -2.42 10.45
CA SER A 87 7.19 -2.24 11.80
C SER A 87 6.11 -2.18 12.87
N HIS A 88 4.93 -1.64 12.55
CA HIS A 88 3.88 -1.34 13.53
C HIS A 88 2.61 -2.16 13.32
N ILE A 89 2.34 -2.60 12.09
CA ILE A 89 1.19 -3.41 11.71
C ILE A 89 1.61 -4.89 11.62
N ALA A 90 1.00 -5.72 12.45
CA ALA A 90 1.19 -7.17 12.44
C ALA A 90 0.19 -7.91 11.53
N GLY A 91 -0.89 -7.24 11.13
CA GLY A 91 -1.85 -7.72 10.16
C GLY A 91 -2.89 -6.64 9.82
N PHE A 92 -3.49 -6.72 8.64
CA PHE A 92 -4.54 -5.79 8.24
C PHE A 92 -5.61 -6.46 7.38
N ARG A 93 -6.80 -5.85 7.38
CA ARG A 93 -7.90 -6.16 6.47
C ARG A 93 -8.57 -4.86 6.03
N LEU A 94 -8.56 -4.59 4.74
CA LEU A 94 -9.26 -3.48 4.10
C LEU A 94 -10.45 -4.02 3.32
N SER A 95 -11.65 -3.60 3.70
CA SER A 95 -12.88 -3.87 2.96
C SER A 95 -13.31 -2.59 2.25
N THR A 96 -13.39 -2.59 0.92
CA THR A 96 -13.75 -1.40 0.13
C THR A 96 -14.32 -1.80 -1.24
N GLY A 97 -15.29 -1.03 -1.76
CA GLY A 97 -15.86 -1.26 -3.09
C GLY A 97 -16.50 -2.64 -3.31
N GLY A 98 -16.86 -3.33 -2.21
CA GLY A 98 -17.34 -4.71 -2.23
C GLY A 98 -16.26 -5.78 -2.43
N GLY A 99 -14.97 -5.42 -2.41
CA GLY A 99 -13.85 -6.33 -2.33
C GLY A 99 -13.15 -6.26 -0.97
N VAL A 100 -12.29 -7.24 -0.69
CA VAL A 100 -11.50 -7.33 0.54
C VAL A 100 -10.04 -7.58 0.19
N ILE A 101 -9.13 -6.86 0.83
CA ILE A 101 -7.69 -7.14 0.80
C ILE A 101 -7.24 -7.39 2.22
N GLU A 102 -6.56 -8.51 2.43
CA GLU A 102 -6.13 -8.90 3.76
C GLU A 102 -4.71 -9.47 3.76
N CYS A 103 -3.98 -9.18 4.84
CA CYS A 103 -2.66 -9.72 5.09
C CYS A 103 -2.48 -10.00 6.58
N TYR A 104 -2.37 -11.27 6.96
CA TYR A 104 -2.13 -11.70 8.33
C TYR A 104 -1.51 -13.11 8.34
N ARG A 105 -0.66 -13.40 9.34
CA ARG A 105 0.06 -14.69 9.43
C ARG A 105 -0.83 -15.88 9.82
N ARG A 106 -1.94 -15.64 10.52
CA ARG A 106 -2.82 -16.71 11.02
C ARG A 106 -4.28 -16.30 10.86
N SER A 107 -4.77 -15.55 11.82
CA SER A 107 -6.06 -14.90 11.93
C SER A 107 -5.81 -13.65 12.77
N MET A 108 -6.44 -12.53 12.44
CA MET A 108 -6.32 -11.34 13.28
C MET A 108 -6.94 -11.63 14.64
N GLY A 109 -6.18 -11.41 15.71
CA GLY A 109 -6.68 -11.54 17.07
C GLY A 109 -7.42 -10.27 17.49
N THR A 110 -6.66 -9.31 18.02
CA THR A 110 -7.18 -8.01 18.43
C THR A 110 -6.86 -6.98 17.37
N ALA A 111 -7.90 -6.41 16.74
CA ALA A 111 -7.76 -5.40 15.71
C ALA A 111 -8.42 -4.08 16.11
N LEU A 112 -7.76 -2.97 15.77
CA LEU A 112 -8.38 -1.66 15.72
C LEU A 112 -9.25 -1.58 14.47
N LYS A 113 -10.51 -1.20 14.63
CA LYS A 113 -11.44 -1.04 13.51
C LYS A 113 -11.72 0.43 13.26
N VAL A 114 -11.53 0.86 12.02
CA VAL A 114 -11.79 2.23 11.57
C VAL A 114 -12.70 2.18 10.36
N TYR A 115 -13.72 3.04 10.36
CA TYR A 115 -14.75 3.11 9.33
C TYR A 115 -14.73 4.50 8.69
N GLU A 116 -14.92 4.55 7.38
CA GLU A 116 -15.18 5.78 6.63
C GLU A 116 -16.07 5.45 5.42
N GLU A 117 -17.25 6.07 5.36
CA GLU A 117 -18.26 5.84 4.31
C GLU A 117 -18.52 4.33 4.07
N ASN A 118 -18.10 3.81 2.91
CA ASN A 118 -18.29 2.43 2.47
C ASN A 118 -17.02 1.57 2.61
N SER A 119 -16.05 2.02 3.41
CA SER A 119 -14.78 1.32 3.63
C SER A 119 -14.52 1.07 5.11
N GLU A 120 -13.98 -0.12 5.41
CA GLU A 120 -13.54 -0.54 6.74
C GLU A 120 -12.07 -0.95 6.67
N LEU A 121 -11.27 -0.45 7.61
CA LEU A 121 -9.89 -0.88 7.83
C LEU A 121 -9.75 -1.46 9.22
N GLU A 122 -9.35 -2.72 9.28
CA GLU A 122 -8.96 -3.42 10.49
C GLU A 122 -7.43 -3.51 10.55
N LEU A 123 -6.85 -3.15 11.69
CA LEU A 123 -5.40 -3.18 11.93
C LEU A 123 -5.08 -3.95 13.21
N GLU A 124 -4.35 -5.05 13.07
CA GLU A 124 -3.67 -5.72 14.20
C GLU A 124 -2.31 -5.06 14.38
N LEU A 125 -2.08 -4.41 15.52
CA LEU A 125 -0.81 -3.74 15.82
C LEU A 125 0.18 -4.67 16.50
N THR A 126 1.47 -4.46 16.24
CA THR A 126 2.56 -5.13 16.98
C THR A 126 2.59 -4.70 18.45
N ASN A 127 2.23 -3.45 18.72
CA ASN A 127 2.09 -2.86 20.05
C ASN A 127 0.97 -1.81 20.05
N PHE A 128 0.17 -1.77 21.11
CA PHE A 128 -0.96 -0.84 21.28
C PHE A 128 -0.58 0.54 21.85
N ASP A 129 0.68 0.80 22.21
CA ASP A 129 1.13 2.12 22.67
C ASP A 129 0.86 3.25 21.66
N LEU A 130 0.86 2.91 20.37
CA LEU A 130 0.58 3.84 19.26
C LEU A 130 -0.86 3.77 18.75
N ALA A 131 -1.78 3.10 19.46
CA ALA A 131 -3.14 2.86 18.97
C ALA A 131 -3.89 4.15 18.59
N LYS A 132 -3.75 5.22 19.40
CA LYS A 132 -4.37 6.51 19.08
C LYS A 132 -3.84 7.08 17.75
N SER A 133 -2.51 7.09 17.57
CA SER A 133 -1.87 7.55 16.34
C SER A 133 -2.31 6.69 15.14
N ALA A 134 -2.35 5.37 15.32
CA ALA A 134 -2.79 4.42 14.30
C ALA A 134 -4.24 4.70 13.84
N VAL A 135 -5.16 4.98 14.77
CA VAL A 135 -6.54 5.35 14.43
C VAL A 135 -6.59 6.66 13.63
N GLU A 136 -5.82 7.68 14.00
CA GLU A 136 -5.79 8.95 13.27
C GLU A 136 -5.25 8.77 11.85
N TRP A 137 -4.13 8.07 11.68
CA TRP A 137 -3.56 7.76 10.38
C TRP A 137 -4.47 6.87 9.53
N ALA A 138 -5.12 5.86 10.13
CA ALA A 138 -6.09 5.00 9.45
C ALA A 138 -7.32 5.76 8.94
N ARG A 139 -7.81 6.77 9.70
CA ARG A 139 -8.85 7.68 9.20
C ARG A 139 -8.36 8.50 8.01
N GLY A 140 -7.12 9.00 8.08
CA GLY A 140 -6.48 9.67 6.95
C GLY A 140 -6.42 8.77 5.70
N TYR A 141 -6.03 7.51 5.89
CA TYR A 141 -5.96 6.49 4.86
C TYR A 141 -7.29 6.29 4.17
N LEU A 142 -8.36 6.02 4.93
CA LEU A 142 -9.68 5.79 4.35
C LEU A 142 -10.26 7.05 3.67
N LYS A 143 -10.01 8.25 4.21
CA LYS A 143 -10.39 9.51 3.56
C LYS A 143 -9.64 9.76 2.26
N GLY A 144 -8.37 9.35 2.17
CA GLY A 144 -7.60 9.37 0.93
C GLY A 144 -8.18 8.39 -0.09
N LEU A 145 -8.57 7.19 0.37
CA LEU A 145 -9.15 6.14 -0.47
C LEU A 145 -10.48 6.58 -1.08
N ALA A 146 -11.35 7.22 -0.30
CA ALA A 146 -12.62 7.76 -0.77
C ALA A 146 -12.46 8.78 -1.91
N LYS A 147 -11.32 9.47 -1.99
CA LYS A 147 -10.98 10.43 -3.06
C LYS A 147 -10.32 9.80 -4.29
N ALA A 148 -10.06 8.50 -4.26
CA ALA A 148 -9.44 7.73 -5.32
C ALA A 148 -10.46 6.70 -5.85
N PRO A 149 -11.31 7.06 -6.83
CA PRO A 149 -12.43 6.21 -7.26
C PRO A 149 -12.00 4.90 -7.91
N THR A 150 -10.75 4.84 -8.37
CA THR A 150 -10.15 3.62 -8.94
C THR A 150 -8.74 3.50 -8.39
N VAL A 151 -8.47 2.38 -7.73
CA VAL A 151 -7.19 2.12 -7.09
C VAL A 151 -6.72 0.73 -7.49
N ASP A 152 -5.49 0.66 -7.97
CA ASP A 152 -4.83 -0.60 -8.26
C ASP A 152 -4.34 -1.27 -6.96
N LEU A 153 -4.26 -2.59 -6.95
CA LEU A 153 -3.88 -3.36 -5.76
C LEU A 153 -2.46 -2.99 -5.32
N SER A 154 -1.56 -2.71 -6.26
CA SER A 154 -0.20 -2.28 -5.96
C SER A 154 -0.16 -0.96 -5.17
N ALA A 155 -0.96 0.03 -5.57
CA ALA A 155 -1.08 1.31 -4.88
C ALA A 155 -1.73 1.14 -3.49
N MET A 156 -2.68 0.22 -3.34
CA MET A 156 -3.21 -0.12 -2.01
C MET A 156 -2.13 -0.71 -1.11
N LEU A 157 -1.33 -1.65 -1.60
CA LEU A 157 -0.24 -2.22 -0.83
C LEU A 157 0.84 -1.18 -0.50
N LEU A 158 1.30 -0.40 -1.48
CA LEU A 158 2.21 0.74 -1.26
C LEU A 158 1.67 1.69 -0.17
N SER A 159 0.39 2.05 -0.25
CA SER A 159 -0.22 2.93 0.74
C SER A 159 -0.32 2.29 2.13
N ALA A 160 -0.40 0.96 2.24
CA ALA A 160 -0.36 0.26 3.52
C ALA A 160 1.05 0.31 4.16
N LEU A 161 2.14 0.28 3.37
CA LEU A 161 3.50 0.53 3.88
C LEU A 161 3.67 1.98 4.32
N LEU A 162 3.09 2.91 3.56
CA LEU A 162 3.06 4.32 3.94
C LEU A 162 2.29 4.53 5.24
N LEU A 163 1.17 3.82 5.42
CA LEU A 163 0.39 3.85 6.65
C LEU A 163 1.23 3.33 7.82
N ASP A 164 1.79 2.12 7.70
CA ASP A 164 2.63 1.51 8.73
C ASP A 164 3.74 2.46 9.19
N SER A 165 4.55 2.94 8.24
CA SER A 165 5.67 3.85 8.52
C SER A 165 5.24 5.21 9.08
N SER A 166 3.99 5.61 8.91
CA SER A 166 3.47 6.88 9.43
C SER A 166 2.96 6.78 10.88
N ILE A 167 2.58 5.58 11.36
CA ILE A 167 2.00 5.38 12.71
C ILE A 167 2.90 5.93 13.83
N GLY A 168 4.22 5.77 13.71
CA GLY A 168 5.20 6.29 14.67
C GLY A 168 5.42 7.81 14.63
N THR A 169 4.71 8.54 13.77
CA THR A 169 4.86 10.00 13.59
C THR A 169 3.61 10.76 14.02
N GLN A 170 3.78 12.05 14.31
CA GLN A 170 2.65 12.92 14.62
C GLN A 170 1.68 13.00 13.42
N PRO A 171 0.38 12.72 13.61
CA PRO A 171 -0.62 12.81 12.56
C PRO A 171 -0.65 14.19 11.91
N SER A 172 -0.51 14.21 10.58
CA SER A 172 -0.51 15.43 9.79
C SER A 172 -1.95 15.83 9.44
N PRO A 173 -2.31 17.12 9.45
CA PRO A 173 -3.62 17.56 8.94
C PRO A 173 -3.80 17.28 7.44
N PHE A 174 -2.73 16.95 6.71
CA PHE A 174 -2.74 16.62 5.28
C PHE A 174 -2.72 15.11 5.00
N MET A 175 -2.89 14.26 6.03
CA MET A 175 -2.82 12.80 5.89
C MET A 175 -3.78 12.24 4.82
N ALA A 176 -4.99 12.79 4.70
CA ALA A 176 -5.92 12.35 3.64
C ALA A 176 -5.38 12.64 2.23
N ARG A 177 -4.74 13.79 2.02
CA ARG A 177 -4.10 14.14 0.74
C ARG A 177 -2.89 13.27 0.47
N LEU A 178 -2.08 12.98 1.50
CA LEU A 178 -0.94 12.07 1.41
C LEU A 178 -1.37 10.70 0.84
N PHE A 179 -2.41 10.09 1.41
CA PHE A 179 -2.89 8.80 0.94
C PHE A 179 -3.62 8.87 -0.39
N GLU A 180 -4.37 9.94 -0.68
CA GLU A 180 -4.93 10.16 -2.01
C GLU A 180 -3.85 10.10 -3.10
N LEU A 181 -2.71 10.78 -2.87
CA LEU A 181 -1.57 10.75 -3.78
C LEU A 181 -0.96 9.35 -3.88
N ALA A 182 -0.87 8.62 -2.77
CA ALA A 182 -0.37 7.24 -2.77
C ALA A 182 -1.26 6.30 -3.60
N PHE A 183 -2.59 6.37 -3.42
CA PHE A 183 -3.56 5.57 -4.18
C PHE A 183 -3.57 5.91 -5.67
N LYS A 184 -3.33 7.18 -6.02
CA LYS A 184 -3.26 7.64 -7.42
C LYS A 184 -1.85 7.56 -8.01
N SER A 185 -0.84 7.14 -7.25
CA SER A 185 0.59 7.34 -7.58
C SER A 185 1.03 6.82 -8.94
N ARG A 186 0.39 5.78 -9.47
CA ARG A 186 0.69 5.24 -10.81
C ARG A 186 0.17 6.10 -11.96
N ARG A 187 -0.80 6.97 -11.69
CA ARG A 187 -1.49 7.83 -12.66
C ARG A 187 -1.13 9.29 -12.51
N LEU A 188 -0.34 9.64 -11.50
CA LEU A 188 0.11 11.02 -11.31
C LEU A 188 1.49 11.19 -11.91
N VAL A 189 1.62 12.17 -12.81
CA VAL A 189 2.90 12.69 -13.29
C VAL A 189 3.24 13.94 -12.50
N ILE A 190 4.48 14.03 -12.04
CA ILE A 190 5.02 15.16 -11.30
C ILE A 190 5.36 16.27 -12.28
N ARG A 191 4.87 17.48 -12.01
CA ARG A 191 5.29 18.72 -12.68
C ARG A 191 5.98 19.63 -11.70
N VAL A 192 7.17 20.10 -12.05
CA VAL A 192 7.96 20.98 -11.21
C VAL A 192 8.02 22.36 -11.81
N ASP A 193 7.57 23.36 -11.05
CA ASP A 193 7.72 24.76 -11.42
C ASP A 193 9.15 25.22 -11.13
N ALA A 194 9.96 25.28 -12.19
CA ALA A 194 11.37 25.64 -12.07
C ALA A 194 11.59 27.03 -11.46
N GLY A 195 10.69 27.98 -11.74
CA GLY A 195 10.76 29.34 -11.19
C GLY A 195 10.47 29.35 -9.70
N ALA A 196 9.38 28.71 -9.28
CA ALA A 196 9.04 28.58 -7.86
C ALA A 196 10.11 27.80 -7.09
N LEU A 197 10.67 26.75 -7.69
CA LEU A 197 11.75 25.96 -7.10
C LEU A 197 13.03 26.78 -6.89
N ALA A 198 13.43 27.57 -7.89
CA ALA A 198 14.61 28.44 -7.80
C ALA A 198 14.45 29.45 -6.66
N LEU A 199 13.29 30.11 -6.56
CA LEU A 199 12.99 31.01 -5.45
C LEU A 199 13.00 30.28 -4.09
N PHE A 200 12.46 29.07 -4.03
CA PHE A 200 12.40 28.29 -2.80
C PHE A 200 13.80 27.91 -2.28
N ARG A 201 14.74 27.61 -3.18
CA ARG A 201 16.14 27.29 -2.84
C ARG A 201 16.85 28.43 -2.10
N GLU A 202 16.51 29.68 -2.38
CA GLU A 202 17.13 30.85 -1.72
C GLU A 202 16.90 30.90 -0.21
N TYR A 203 15.81 30.30 0.28
CA TYR A 203 15.44 30.36 1.70
C TYR A 203 15.20 29.00 2.36
N VAL A 204 15.37 27.88 1.65
CA VAL A 204 15.17 26.53 2.21
C VAL A 204 16.01 26.28 3.46
N ASN A 205 17.24 26.81 3.51
CA ASN A 205 18.14 26.66 4.66
C ASN A 205 17.60 27.30 5.95
N ARG A 206 16.58 28.15 5.86
CA ARG A 206 15.92 28.80 7.01
C ARG A 206 14.70 28.03 7.52
N LEU A 207 14.33 26.93 6.86
CA LEU A 207 13.11 26.17 7.14
C LEU A 207 13.44 24.87 7.88
N PRO A 208 13.01 24.71 9.15
CA PRO A 208 13.41 23.55 9.96
C PRO A 208 12.72 22.23 9.58
N TRP A 209 11.67 22.29 8.75
CA TRP A 209 10.80 21.15 8.43
C TRP A 209 11.06 20.54 7.05
N ILE A 210 12.00 21.07 6.26
CA ILE A 210 12.37 20.51 4.97
C ILE A 210 13.88 20.61 4.76
N SER A 211 14.47 19.53 4.26
CA SER A 211 15.89 19.53 3.95
C SER A 211 16.14 20.13 2.55
N PRO A 212 17.25 20.85 2.35
CA PRO A 212 17.69 21.26 1.02
C PRO A 212 17.83 20.07 0.06
N ARG A 213 18.26 18.91 0.57
CA ARG A 213 18.37 17.66 -0.20
C ARG A 213 17.02 17.22 -0.78
N THR A 214 15.92 17.39 -0.04
CA THR A 214 14.57 17.08 -0.52
C THR A 214 14.19 17.98 -1.69
N VAL A 215 14.57 19.26 -1.65
CA VAL A 215 14.33 20.22 -2.74
C VAL A 215 15.15 19.87 -3.98
N ASP A 216 16.42 19.55 -3.79
CA ASP A 216 17.31 19.17 -4.90
C ASP A 216 16.91 17.86 -5.54
N TRP A 217 16.50 16.88 -4.73
CA TRP A 217 15.91 15.64 -5.23
C TRP A 217 14.64 15.92 -6.06
N ALA A 218 13.73 16.77 -5.54
CA ALA A 218 12.49 17.09 -6.25
C ALA A 218 12.71 17.82 -7.58
N ALA A 219 13.80 18.59 -7.71
CA ALA A 219 14.17 19.27 -8.95
C ALA A 219 14.31 18.31 -10.14
N GLY A 220 14.76 17.08 -9.90
CA GLY A 220 14.98 16.07 -10.94
C GLY A 220 13.74 15.24 -11.28
N LEU A 221 12.59 15.51 -10.66
CA LEU A 221 11.39 14.66 -10.79
C LEU A 221 10.41 15.14 -11.86
N ASP A 222 10.68 16.24 -12.57
CA ASP A 222 9.75 16.73 -13.60
C ASP A 222 9.52 15.66 -14.67
N GLY A 223 8.25 15.37 -14.95
CA GLY A 223 7.84 14.32 -15.89
C GLY A 223 7.88 12.90 -15.34
N TRP A 224 8.37 12.66 -14.12
CA TRP A 224 8.34 11.33 -13.52
C TRP A 224 6.93 10.96 -13.07
N ARG A 225 6.59 9.67 -13.12
CA ARG A 225 5.41 9.17 -12.42
C ARG A 225 5.68 9.19 -10.92
N LEU A 226 4.67 9.51 -10.14
CA LEU A 226 4.80 9.61 -8.68
C LEU A 226 5.25 8.29 -8.06
N VAL A 227 4.71 7.15 -8.53
CA VAL A 227 5.13 5.83 -8.06
C VAL A 227 6.62 5.60 -8.23
N ASP A 228 7.20 5.98 -9.38
CA ASP A 228 8.62 5.77 -9.68
C ASP A 228 9.51 6.69 -8.84
N ALA A 229 9.04 7.91 -8.55
CA ALA A 229 9.76 8.85 -7.70
C ALA A 229 9.81 8.39 -6.23
N VAL A 230 8.71 7.86 -5.69
CA VAL A 230 8.58 7.55 -4.25
C VAL A 230 8.99 6.13 -3.89
N LEU A 231 9.05 5.20 -4.85
CA LEU A 231 9.44 3.83 -4.59
C LEU A 231 10.88 3.78 -4.04
N ALA A 232 11.02 3.17 -2.87
CA ALA A 232 12.29 3.04 -2.16
C ALA A 232 12.43 1.62 -1.61
N GLN A 233 13.65 1.24 -1.23
CA GLN A 233 13.94 -0.07 -0.67
C GLN A 233 13.30 -0.27 0.72
N ASP A 234 13.12 0.82 1.47
CA ASP A 234 12.53 0.81 2.80
C ASP A 234 11.31 1.77 2.91
N PRO A 235 10.31 1.45 3.75
CA PRO A 235 9.11 2.26 3.93
C PRO A 235 9.35 3.64 4.54
N VAL A 236 10.43 3.83 5.31
CA VAL A 236 10.72 5.12 5.97
C VAL A 236 11.13 6.15 4.94
N THR A 237 12.05 5.78 4.04
CA THR A 237 12.44 6.61 2.89
C THR A 237 11.24 6.91 2.00
N MET A 238 10.38 5.93 1.75
CA MET A 238 9.13 6.13 0.99
C MET A 238 8.24 7.19 1.63
N ARG A 239 8.01 7.12 2.94
CA ARG A 239 7.24 8.12 3.71
C ARG A 239 7.86 9.51 3.63
N GLU A 240 9.17 9.61 3.77
CA GLU A 240 9.89 10.89 3.68
C GLU A 240 9.75 11.50 2.29
N ARG A 241 9.85 10.70 1.24
CA ARG A 241 9.63 11.14 -0.14
C ARG A 241 8.20 11.64 -0.36
N PHE A 242 7.19 10.87 0.05
CA PHE A 242 5.80 11.32 -0.04
C PHE A 242 5.55 12.62 0.75
N SER A 243 6.07 12.72 1.97
CA SER A 243 5.94 13.90 2.81
C SER A 243 6.63 15.12 2.20
N GLY A 244 7.83 14.92 1.62
CA GLY A 244 8.58 15.95 0.92
C GLY A 244 7.85 16.48 -0.31
N ILE A 245 7.37 15.59 -1.18
CA ILE A 245 6.60 15.99 -2.37
C ILE A 245 5.31 16.72 -1.95
N LEU A 246 4.57 16.21 -0.96
CA LEU A 246 3.36 16.88 -0.45
C LEU A 246 3.68 18.27 0.11
N ALA A 247 4.81 18.44 0.81
CA ALA A 247 5.23 19.73 1.32
C ALA A 247 5.54 20.74 0.19
N LEU A 248 6.10 20.27 -0.92
CA LEU A 248 6.37 21.09 -2.11
C LEU A 248 5.10 21.40 -2.91
N GLU A 249 4.16 20.45 -3.00
CA GLU A 249 2.86 20.66 -3.65
C GLU A 249 2.07 21.77 -2.97
N ARG A 250 2.01 21.76 -1.63
CA ARG A 250 1.37 22.81 -0.84
C ARG A 250 1.95 24.22 -1.03
N ARG A 251 3.12 24.34 -1.67
CA ARG A 251 3.79 25.60 -1.95
C ARG A 251 3.74 25.99 -3.43
N GLY A 252 3.01 25.23 -4.24
CA GLY A 252 2.90 25.46 -5.68
C GLY A 252 4.17 25.13 -6.48
N ILE A 253 5.17 24.50 -5.84
CA ILE A 253 6.44 24.12 -6.49
C ILE A 253 6.24 22.83 -7.28
N VAL A 254 5.51 21.88 -6.70
CA VAL A 254 5.12 20.63 -7.36
C VAL A 254 3.64 20.67 -7.67
N ARG A 255 3.26 20.14 -8.83
CA ARG A 255 1.87 19.86 -9.20
C ARG A 255 1.78 18.43 -9.71
N PHE A 256 0.56 17.87 -9.66
CA PHE A 256 0.29 16.53 -10.15
C PHE A 256 -0.67 16.62 -11.32
N GLU A 257 -0.30 16.02 -12.44
CA GLU A 257 -1.16 15.82 -13.60
C GLU A 257 -1.61 14.36 -13.64
N GLU A 258 -2.91 14.14 -13.72
CA GLU A 258 -3.45 12.78 -13.86
C GLU A 258 -3.42 12.35 -15.33
N VAL A 259 -2.79 11.21 -15.59
CA VAL A 259 -2.72 10.58 -16.92
C VAL A 259 -3.58 9.32 -16.95
N ALA A 260 -4.20 9.04 -18.11
CA ALA A 260 -4.92 7.78 -18.30
C ALA A 260 -3.95 6.59 -18.11
N GLY A 261 -4.35 5.67 -17.22
CA GLY A 261 -3.57 4.47 -16.87
C GLY A 261 -3.68 3.34 -17.88
#